data_AF-A0A2D2BWY6-F1
#
_entry.id   AF-A0A2D2BWY6-F1
#
_cell.length_a   1.000
_cell.length_b   1.000
_cell.length_c   1.000
_cell.angle_alpha   90.00
_cell.angle_beta   90.00
_cell.angle_gamma   90.00
#
_symmetry.space_group_name_H-M   'P 1'
#
loop_
_entity.id
_entity.type
_entity.pdbx_description
1 polymer ?
#
loop_
_entity_poly.entity_id
_entity_poly.type
_entity_poly.pdbx_seq_one_letter_code
_entity_poly.pdbx_strand_id
1 'polypeptide(L)' 'MKEVLRTTDALLITRAADLLEAEGIAAFPLDQHMSVLEGSLGILPRRLMVADRDHFMASAILRDNQIGDGG' A
#
# COMPACT_ATOMS: atom_id res chain seq x y z
N MET A 1 -11.54 -3.46 7.70
CA MET A 1 -10.24 -3.21 7.03
C MET A 1 -10.54 -2.90 5.58
N LYS A 2 -9.99 -1.82 5.03
CA LYS A 2 -10.24 -1.35 3.66
C LYS A 2 -8.94 -1.15 2.89
N GLU A 3 -8.99 -1.43 1.59
CA GLU A 3 -7.87 -1.17 0.66
C GLU A 3 -7.72 0.33 0.45
N VAL A 4 -6.48 0.82 0.55
CA VAL A 4 -6.15 2.22 0.27
C VAL A 4 -5.23 2.36 -0.95
N LEU A 5 -4.44 1.32 -1.25
CA LEU A 5 -3.52 1.29 -2.39
C LEU A 5 -3.46 -0.12 -2.96
N ARG A 6 -3.42 -0.23 -4.30
CA ARG A 6 -3.14 -1.45 -5.03
C ARG A 6 -2.11 -1.19 -6.10
N THR A 7 -1.02 -1.95 -6.09
CA THR A 7 0.07 -1.79 -7.08
C THR A 7 0.90 -3.06 -7.17
N THR A 8 1.54 -3.30 -8.30
CA THR A 8 2.56 -4.36 -8.47
C THR A 8 3.94 -3.89 -8.00
N ASP A 9 4.13 -2.59 -7.78
CA ASP A 9 5.39 -2.01 -7.32
C ASP A 9 5.53 -2.16 -5.79
N ALA A 10 6.51 -2.98 -5.39
CA ALA A 10 6.85 -3.20 -3.98
C ALA A 10 7.33 -1.92 -3.27
N LEU A 11 8.07 -1.05 -3.97
CA LEU A 11 8.62 0.18 -3.40
C LEU A 11 7.50 1.16 -3.06
N LEU A 12 6.47 1.25 -3.91
CA LEU A 12 5.29 2.08 -3.63
C LEU A 12 4.52 1.59 -2.41
N ILE A 13 4.38 0.28 -2.21
CA ILE A 13 3.75 -0.28 -1.00
C ILE A 13 4.54 0.12 0.26
N THR A 14 5.86 -0.06 0.26
CA THR A 14 6.70 0.32 1.40
C THR A 14 6.62 1.81 1.69
N ARG A 15 6.79 2.65 0.66
CA ARG A 15 6.71 4.11 0.81
C ARG A 15 5.34 4.57 1.35
N ALA A 16 4.25 3.98 0.87
CA ALA A 16 2.90 4.29 1.34
C ALA A 16 2.70 3.87 2.80
N ALA A 17 3.21 2.69 3.19
CA ALA A 17 3.13 2.21 4.56
C ALA A 17 3.93 3.13 5.52
N ASP A 18 5.17 3.46 5.17
CA ASP A 18 6.03 4.33 5.99
C ASP A 18 5.42 5.74 6.16
N LEU A 19 4.84 6.29 5.09
CA LEU A 19 4.16 7.58 5.14
C LEU A 19 2.94 7.54 6.08
N LEU A 20 2.10 6.52 5.97
CA LEU A 20 0.93 6.38 6.83
C LEU A 20 1.32 6.15 8.29
N GLU A 21 2.39 5.38 8.54
CA GLU A 21 2.92 5.17 9.89
C GLU A 21 3.44 6.48 10.50
N ALA A 22 4.13 7.32 9.72
CA ALA A 22 4.59 8.64 10.16
C ALA A 22 3.42 9.58 10.56
N GLU A 23 2.26 9.42 9.93
CA GLU A 23 1.01 10.14 10.26
C GLU A 23 0.19 9.45 11.37
N GLY A 24 0.71 8.36 11.96
CA GLY A 24 0.04 7.63 13.05
C GLY A 24 -1.06 6.67 12.58
N ILE A 25 -1.12 6.36 11.28
CA ILE A 25 -2.10 5.45 10.69
C ILE A 25 -1.45 4.08 10.47
N ALA A 26 -1.97 3.06 11.16
CA ALA A 26 -1.53 1.69 10.97
C ALA A 26 -1.95 1.15 9.59
N ALA A 27 -0.95 0.84 8.76
CA ALA A 27 -1.13 0.25 7.44
C ALA A 27 -0.62 -1.20 7.42
N PHE A 28 -1.33 -2.06 6.70
CA PHE A 28 -1.11 -3.50 6.65
C PHE A 28 -0.95 -3.92 5.19
N PRO A 29 0.27 -4.22 4.74
CA PRO A 29 0.48 -4.70 3.40
C PRO A 29 0.07 -6.17 3.31
N LEU A 30 -0.86 -6.48 2.40
CA LEU A 30 -1.28 -7.83 2.04
C LEU A 30 -0.52 -8.32 0.79
N ASP A 31 -0.56 -9.64 0.60
CA ASP A 31 0.02 -10.31 -0.57
C ASP A 31 1.56 -10.28 -0.64
N GLN A 32 2.23 -10.11 0.52
CA GLN A 32 3.69 -10.13 0.66
C GLN A 32 4.33 -11.53 0.65
N HIS A 33 3.53 -12.60 0.73
CA HIS A 33 4.00 -13.96 1.01
C HIS A 33 4.21 -14.85 -0.23
N MET A 34 4.28 -14.31 -1.46
CA MET A 34 4.76 -15.10 -2.60
C MET A 34 6.28 -14.97 -2.73
N SER A 35 6.89 -16.11 -2.42
CA SER A 35 8.32 -16.37 -2.30
C SER A 35 9.19 -15.68 -3.34
N VAL A 36 10.31 -15.16 -2.85
CA VAL A 36 11.54 -14.81 -3.58
C VAL A 36 12.19 -16.08 -4.19
N LEU A 37 11.38 -17.01 -4.70
CA LEU A 37 11.84 -18.17 -5.43
C LEU A 37 12.05 -17.72 -6.88
N GLU A 38 13.28 -17.28 -7.16
CA GLU A 38 13.90 -17.12 -8.49
C GLU A 38 12.92 -17.00 -9.68
N GLY A 39 12.58 -15.78 -10.08
CA GLY A 39 12.31 -15.52 -11.51
C GLY A 39 10.87 -15.33 -11.97
N SER A 40 9.86 -15.29 -11.10
CA SER A 40 8.55 -14.76 -11.52
C SER A 40 8.52 -13.25 -11.35
N LEU A 41 8.59 -12.54 -12.48
CA LEU A 41 8.21 -11.12 -12.60
C LEU A 41 6.97 -10.87 -11.73
N GLY A 42 7.06 -9.90 -10.82
CA GLY A 42 6.04 -9.55 -9.82
C GLY A 42 4.73 -9.06 -10.42
N ILE A 43 3.96 -9.97 -11.03
CA ILE A 43 2.71 -9.67 -11.75
C ILE A 43 1.51 -9.66 -10.80
N LEU A 44 1.68 -10.11 -9.55
CA LEU A 44 0.59 -10.12 -8.58
C LEU A 44 0.45 -8.75 -7.91
N PRO A 45 -0.73 -8.12 -8.01
CA PRO A 45 -0.98 -6.83 -7.38
C PRO A 45 -0.94 -7.00 -5.87
N ARG A 46 -0.11 -6.18 -5.23
CA ARG A 46 0.01 -6.04 -3.78
C ARG A 46 -0.98 -4.99 -3.31
N ARG A 47 -1.49 -5.16 -2.10
CA ARG A 47 -2.54 -4.30 -1.55
C ARG A 47 -2.09 -3.74 -0.22
N LEU A 48 -2.30 -2.45 0.01
CA LEU A 48 -2.14 -1.83 1.31
C LEU A 48 -3.53 -1.64 1.93
N MET A 49 -3.71 -2.15 3.13
CA MET A 49 -4.98 -2.09 3.86
C MET A 49 -4.82 -1.23 5.11
N VAL A 50 -5.88 -0.52 5.48
CA VAL A 50 -5.97 0.27 6.71
C VAL A 50 -7.26 -0.08 7.46
N ALA A 51 -7.38 0.35 8.71
CA ALA A 51 -8.65 0.24 9.44
C ALA A 51 -9.73 1.09 8.76
N ASP A 52 -11.00 0.67 8.83
CA ASP A 52 -12.08 1.34 8.08
C ASP A 52 -12.29 2.79 8.51
N ARG A 53 -12.02 3.07 9.79
CA ARG A 53 -12.04 4.42 10.38
C ARG A 53 -10.96 5.35 9.81
N ASP A 54 -9.82 4.79 9.41
CA ASP A 54 -8.64 5.54 8.99
C ASP A 54 -8.56 5.65 7.46
N HIS A 55 -9.38 4.89 6.74
CA HIS A 55 -9.43 4.86 5.26
C HIS A 55 -9.57 6.25 4.64
N PHE A 56 -10.47 7.09 5.14
CA PHE A 56 -10.68 8.43 4.58
C PHE A 56 -9.42 9.30 4.69
N MET A 57 -8.79 9.30 5.87
CA MET A 57 -7.56 10.06 6.12
C MET A 57 -6.39 9.49 5.32
N ALA A 58 -6.23 8.17 5.31
CA ALA A 58 -5.17 7.50 4.58
C ALA A 58 -5.25 7.80 3.08
N SER A 59 -6.44 7.71 2.47
CA SER A 59 -6.62 8.06 1.05
C SER A 59 -6.26 9.52 0.75
N ALA A 60 -6.62 10.45 1.63
CA ALA A 60 -6.27 11.87 1.47
C ALA A 60 -4.76 12.09 1.53
N ILE A 61 -4.08 11.51 2.53
CA ILE A 61 -2.63 11.61 2.71
C ILE A 61 -1.88 11.03 1.50
N LEU A 62 -2.29 9.85 1.02
CA LEU A 62 -1.65 9.24 -0.14
C LEU A 62 -1.83 10.09 -1.40
N ARG A 63 -3.03 10.66 -1.60
CA ARG A 63 -3.31 11.55 -2.74
C ARG A 63 -2.49 12.85 -2.68
N ASP A 64 -2.41 13.49 -1.52
CA ASP A 64 -1.62 14.73 -1.35
C ASP A 64 -0.12 14.48 -1.61
N ASN A 65 0.35 13.27 -1.36
CA ASN A 65 1.73 12.84 -1.62
C ASN A 65 1.94 12.18 -3.00
N GLN A 66 0.92 12.21 -3.87
CA GLN A 66 0.95 11.65 -5.22
C GLN A 66 1.29 10.13 -5.24
N ILE A 67 0.87 9.41 -4.21
CA ILE A 67 1.05 7.96 -4.10
C ILE A 67 -0.24 7.27 -4.53
N GLY A 68 -0.16 6.46 -5.59
CA GLY A 68 -1.28 5.65 -6.06
C GLY A 68 -2.27 6.35 -6.99
N ASP A 69 -2.02 7.60 -7.36
CA ASP A 69 -2.74 8.31 -8.44
C ASP A 69 -2.18 7.84 -9.80
N GLY A 70 -2.28 6.53 -10.04
CA GLY A 70 -2.10 5.91 -11.35
C GLY A 70 -3.46 5.75 -11.99
N GLY A 71 -3.95 6.82 -12.61
CA GLY A 71 -4.95 6.71 -13.67
C GLY A 71 -4.38 6.01 -14.90
#